data_AF-A0A969RC27-F1
#
_entry.id   AF-A0A969RC27-F1
#
_cell.length_a   1.000
_cell.length_b   1.000
_cell.length_c   1.000
_cell.angle_alpha   90.00
_cell.angle_beta   90.00
_cell.angle_gamma   90.00
#
_symmetry.space_group_name_H-M   'P 1'
#
loop_
_entity.id
_entity.type
_entity.pdbx_description
1 polymer ?
#
loop_
_entity_poly.entity_id
_entity_poly.type
_entity_poly.pdbx_seq_one_letter_code
_entity_poly.pdbx_strand_id
1 'polypeptide(L)' 'MHNLVSLKIDPPQGEPMTLRSLSDTHHGIGSGRAVRISIPPEEVHWFDATTGDRWVTDSAQVLAG' A
#
# COMPACT_ATOMS: atom_id res chain seq x y z
N MET A 1 -4.92 6.27 19.58
CA MET A 1 -5.86 5.26 19.05
C MET A 1 -5.95 5.50 17.55
N HIS A 2 -5.96 4.46 16.71
CA HIS A 2 -6.11 4.59 15.26
C HIS A 2 -7.42 3.95 14.82
N ASN A 3 -8.01 4.47 13.74
CA ASN A 3 -9.13 3.83 13.07
C ASN A 3 -8.59 2.86 12.02
N LEU A 4 -9.11 1.64 12.01
CA LEU A 4 -8.87 0.72 10.91
C LEU A 4 -9.88 0.98 9.80
N VAL A 5 -9.40 1.46 8.66
CA VAL A 5 -10.20 1.76 7.48
C VAL A 5 -10.00 0.66 6.44
N SER A 6 -11.10 0.16 5.89
CA SER A 6 -11.09 -0.82 4.79
C SER A 6 -11.50 -0.13 3.49
N LEU A 7 -10.67 -0.27 2.48
CA LEU A 7 -10.81 0.39 1.18
C LEU A 7 -10.97 -0.68 0.11
N LYS A 8 -12.08 -0.66 -0.61
CA LYS A 8 -12.25 -1.48 -1.81
C LYS A 8 -11.58 -0.78 -2.98
N ILE A 9 -10.71 -1.50 -3.68
CA ILE A 9 -10.01 -1.03 -4.87
C ILE A 9 -10.44 -1.93 -6.01
N ASP A 10 -10.99 -1.31 -7.06
CA ASP A 10 -11.30 -1.96 -8.32
C ASP A 10 -10.19 -1.60 -9.32
N PRO A 11 -9.16 -2.45 -9.47
CA PRO A 11 -8.03 -2.13 -10.34
C PRO A 11 -8.46 -2.14 -11.81
N PRO A 12 -7.82 -1.35 -12.69
CA PRO A 12 -8.12 -1.36 -14.12
C PRO A 12 -7.94 -2.75 -14.78
N GLN A 13 -7.08 -3.58 -14.20
CA GLN A 13 -6.84 -4.97 -14.59
C GLN A 13 -6.69 -5.80 -13.31
N GLY A 14 -7.37 -6.94 -13.23
CA GLY A 14 -7.29 -7.87 -12.10
C GLY A 14 -8.57 -7.93 -11.26
N GLU A 15 -8.51 -8.68 -10.16
CA GLU A 15 -9.63 -8.85 -9.24
C GLU A 15 -9.72 -7.69 -8.24
N PRO A 16 -10.94 -7.32 -7.80
CA PRO A 16 -11.12 -6.35 -6.72
C PRO A 16 -10.37 -6.77 -5.46
N MET A 17 -9.69 -5.81 -4.84
CA MET A 17 -8.93 -6.05 -3.61
C MET A 17 -9.36 -5.14 -2.47
N THR A 18 -9.14 -5.58 -1.23
CA THR A 18 -9.37 -4.76 -0.05
C THR A 18 -8.03 -4.34 0.55
N LEU A 19 -7.77 -3.03 0.57
CA LEU A 19 -6.64 -2.46 1.30
C LEU A 19 -7.08 -2.05 2.71
N ARG A 20 -6.24 -2.30 3.71
CA ARG A 20 -6.45 -1.86 5.09
C ARG A 20 -5.43 -0.81 5.46
N SER A 21 -5.90 0.29 6.04
CA SER A 21 -5.06 1.40 6.49
C SER A 21 -5.42 1.79 7.91
N LEU A 22 -4.41 2.18 8.68
CA LEU A 22 -4.57 2.79 9.99
C LEU A 22 -4.59 4.31 9.79
N SER A 23 -5.71 4.96 10.10
CA SER A 23 -5.82 6.42 10.08
C SER A 23 -5.85 6.99 11.49
N ASP A 24 -5.44 8.24 11.62
CA ASP A 24 -5.63 8.98 12.86
C ASP A 24 -7.13 9.19 13.12
N THR A 25 -7.50 9.15 14.40
CA THR A 25 -8.90 9.22 14.87
C THR A 25 -9.57 10.57 14.64
N HIS A 26 -8.82 11.60 14.26
CA HIS A 26 -9.32 12.95 14.04
C HIS A 26 -10.02 13.14 12.69
N HIS A 27 -9.79 12.24 11.73
CA HIS A 27 -10.43 12.27 10.42
C HIS A 27 -11.53 11.21 10.36
N GLY A 28 -12.77 11.63 10.60
CA GLY A 28 -13.95 10.77 10.45
C GLY A 28 -14.18 10.39 8.99
N ILE A 29 -13.55 9.30 8.54
CA ILE A 29 -13.80 8.73 7.21
C ILE A 29 -15.09 7.93 7.28
N GLY A 30 -16.18 8.51 6.79
CA GLY A 30 -17.48 7.84 6.69
C GLY A 30 -17.50 6.78 5.59
N SER A 31 -18.25 5.70 5.81
CA SER A 31 -18.46 4.62 4.84
C SER A 31 -19.03 5.13 3.51
N GLY A 32 -18.63 4.49 2.41
CA GLY A 32 -19.11 4.83 1.05
C GLY A 32 -18.49 6.10 0.45
N ARG A 33 -17.53 6.73 1.14
CA ARG A 33 -16.77 7.85 0.58
C ARG A 33 -15.58 7.36 -0.23
N ALA A 34 -15.35 8.00 -1.37
CA ALA A 34 -14.10 7.88 -2.08
C ALA A 34 -12.99 8.58 -1.28
N VAL A 35 -11.83 7.95 -1.19
CA VAL A 35 -10.64 8.50 -0.55
C VAL A 35 -9.43 8.33 -1.46
N ARG A 36 -8.47 9.25 -1.34
CA ARG A 36 -7.18 9.13 -2.00
C ARG A 36 -6.14 8.72 -0.98
N ILE A 37 -5.39 7.67 -1.30
CA ILE A 37 -4.27 7.20 -0.50
C ILE A 37 -2.97 7.44 -1.26
N SER A 38 -1.89 7.68 -0.52
CA SER A 38 -0.53 7.73 -1.04
C SER A 38 0.28 6.66 -0.33
N ILE A 39 1.01 5.85 -1.10
CA ILE A 39 1.92 4.84 -0.56
C ILE A 39 3.33 5.33 -0.87
N PRO A 40 4.15 5.64 0.14
CA PRO A 40 5.55 6.01 -0.08
C PRO A 40 6.30 4.86 -0.77
N PRO A 41 7.06 5.11 -1.85
CA PRO A 41 7.78 4.05 -2.57
C PRO A 41 8.71 3.22 -1.67
N GLU A 42 9.30 3.84 -0.66
CA GLU A 42 10.18 3.20 0.33
C GLU A 42 9.47 2.19 1.24
N GLU A 43 8.14 2.28 1.37
CA GLU A 43 7.31 1.34 2.13
C GLU A 43 6.75 0.21 1.26
N VAL A 44 6.97 0.25 -0.06
CA VAL A 44 6.56 -0.82 -0.98
C VAL A 44 7.54 -1.99 -0.87
N HIS A 45 6.99 -3.20 -0.78
CA HIS A 45 7.77 -4.43 -0.71
C HIS A 45 7.40 -5.35 -1.85
N TRP A 46 8.43 -5.85 -2.54
CA TRP A 46 8.30 -6.77 -3.66
C TRP A 46 8.65 -8.18 -3.21
N PHE A 47 7.97 -9.16 -3.79
CA PHE A 47 8.17 -10.58 -3.50
C PHE A 47 8.22 -11.34 -4.82
N ASP A 48 9.07 -12.36 -4.89
CA ASP A 48 9.08 -13.31 -5.99
C ASP A 48 7.80 -14.16 -5.95
N ALA A 49 7.06 -14.19 -7.05
CA ALA A 49 5.74 -14.82 -7.10
C ALA A 49 5.79 -16.36 -7.05
N THR A 50 6.95 -16.97 -7.31
CA THR A 50 7.11 -18.44 -7.35
C THR A 50 7.55 -18.97 -5.99
N THR A 51 8.50 -18.28 -5.36
CA THR A 51 9.16 -18.70 -4.12
C THR A 51 8.57 -18.02 -2.88
N GLY A 52 7.97 -16.84 -3.04
CA GLY A 52 7.50 -16.00 -1.94
C GLY A 52 8.62 -15.21 -1.26
N ASP A 53 9.86 -15.33 -1.73
CA ASP A 53 10.99 -14.62 -1.14
C ASP A 53 10.90 -13.12 -1.40
N ARG A 54 11.28 -12.32 -0.40
CA ARG A 54 11.30 -10.86 -0.54
C ARG A 54 12.36 -10.49 -1.58
N TRP A 55 11.95 -9.74 -2.60
CA TRP A 55 12.86 -9.17 -3.58
C TRP A 55 13.53 -7.94 -2.97
N VAL A 56 14.79 -8.08 -2.58
CA VAL A 56 15.60 -7.00 -2.05
C VAL A 56 16.40 -6.40 -3.20
N THR A 57 15.99 -5.22 -3.68
CA THR A 57 16.83 -4.41 -4.55
C THR A 57 17.79 -3.63 -3.66
N ASP A 58 19.04 -4.05 -3.57
CA ASP A 58 20.09 -3.30 -2.86
C ASP A 58 20.38 -1.99 -3.63
N SER A 59 19.52 -1.00 -3.40
CA SER A 59 19.48 0.26 -4.13
C SER A 59 20.27 1.34 -3.37
N ALA A 60 21.47 0.98 -2.93
CA ALA A 60 22.40 1.91 -2.26
C ALA A 60 23.71 2.15 -3.04
N GLN A 61 23.94 1.51 -4.20
CA GLN A 61 25.25 1.57 -4.87
C GLN A 61 25.32 2.17 -6.28
N VAL A 62 24.28 2.82 -6.82
CA VAL A 62 24.40 3.41 -8.18
C VAL A 62 23.91 4.86 -8.23
N LEU A 63 24.59 5.77 -7.53
CA LEU A 63 24.59 7.22 -7.86
C LEU A 63 25.88 7.96 -7.42
N ALA A 64 26.99 7.24 -7.21
CA ALA A 64 28.32 7.85 -7.06
C ALA A 64 29.22 7.38 -8.21
N GLY A 65 28.99 7.96 -9.39
CA GLY A 65 29.82 7.84 -10.59
C GLY A 65 29.81 9.15 -11.34
#